data_AF-A0A2H0VY98-F1
#
_entry.id   AF-A0A2H0VY98-F1
#
_cell.length_a   1.000
_cell.length_b   1.000
_cell.length_c   1.000
_cell.angle_alpha   90.00
_cell.angle_beta   90.00
_cell.angle_gamma   90.00
#
_symmetry.space_group_name_H-M   'P 1'
#
loop_
_entity.id
_entity.type
_entity.pdbx_description
1 polymer ?
#
loop_
_entity_poly.entity_id
_entity_poly.type
_entity_poly.pdbx_seq_one_letter_code
_entity_poly.pdbx_strand_id
1 'polypeptide(L)' 'MKIGIDLRPLLHGKASGVAVYTHSLVSEMIKHKEHEFVLFLSGSKSEYSHIMDDFSGANIKKVFWKVPNRIL' A
#
# COMPACT_ATOMS: atom_id res chain seq x y z
N MET A 1 -5.82 16.35 0.07
CA MET A 1 -6.87 15.28 0.05
C MET A 1 -6.30 14.03 0.72
N LYS A 2 -7.12 13.20 1.39
CA LYS A 2 -6.68 11.91 1.94
C LYS A 2 -7.07 10.78 0.98
N ILE A 3 -6.11 9.93 0.62
CA ILE A 3 -6.30 8.86 -0.37
C ILE A 3 -5.90 7.53 0.26
N GLY A 4 -6.86 6.60 0.37
CA GLY A 4 -6.59 5.24 0.82
C GLY A 4 -6.20 4.35 -0.35
N ILE A 5 -5.13 3.56 -0.20
CA ILE A 5 -4.64 2.64 -1.23
C ILE A 5 -4.48 1.25 -0.65
N ASP A 6 -5.16 0.28 -1.28
CA ASP A 6 -5.06 -1.13 -0.96
C ASP A 6 -3.86 -1.78 -1.67
N LEU A 7 -2.91 -2.31 -0.90
CA LEU A 7 -1.70 -2.95 -1.44
C LEU A 7 -1.85 -4.47 -1.60
N ARG A 8 -3.02 -5.06 -1.33
CA ARG A 8 -3.23 -6.51 -1.51
C ARG A 8 -2.91 -7.05 -2.92
N PRO A 9 -3.08 -6.28 -4.01
CA PRO A 9 -2.63 -6.73 -5.33
C PRO A 9 -1.12 -7.04 -5.41
N LEU A 10 -0.32 -6.52 -4.49
CA LEU A 10 1.13 -6.75 -4.42
C LEU A 10 1.51 -8.02 -3.64
N LEU A 11 0.57 -8.71 -2.99
CA LEU A 11 0.84 -9.90 -2.16
C LEU A 11 1.52 -11.04 -2.92
N HIS A 12 1.26 -11.15 -4.22
CA HIS A 12 1.84 -12.19 -5.07
C HIS A 12 3.16 -11.74 -5.72
N GLY A 13 3.74 -10.62 -5.26
CA GLY A 13 4.94 -10.01 -5.81
C GLY A 13 4.76 -9.54 -7.27
N LYS A 14 5.87 -9.40 -8.00
CA LYS A 14 5.89 -8.94 -9.40
C LYS A 14 5.45 -10.02 -10.41
N ALA A 15 4.81 -11.10 -9.96
CA ALA A 15 4.40 -12.20 -10.82
C ALA A 15 3.20 -11.86 -11.74
N SER A 16 2.51 -10.74 -11.51
CA SER A 16 1.36 -10.30 -12.33
C SER A 16 1.53 -8.88 -12.85
N GLY A 17 1.00 -8.61 -14.06
CA GLY A 17 0.94 -7.26 -14.62
C GLY A 17 0.16 -6.28 -13.74
N VAL A 18 -0.84 -6.77 -12.99
CA VAL A 18 -1.60 -5.97 -12.02
C VAL A 18 -0.71 -5.48 -10.88
N ALA A 19 0.16 -6.35 -10.36
CA ALA A 19 1.09 -5.96 -9.30
C ALA A 19 2.10 -4.93 -9.78
N VAL A 20 2.67 -5.13 -10.98
CA VAL A 20 3.60 -4.16 -11.60
C VAL A 20 2.91 -2.81 -11.80
N TYR A 21 1.72 -2.81 -12.39
CA TYR A 21 0.93 -1.59 -12.60
C TYR A 21 0.62 -0.87 -11.29
N THR A 22 0.13 -1.61 -10.29
CA THR A 22 -0.22 -1.06 -8.98
C THR A 22 1.00 -0.44 -8.32
N HIS A 23 2.13 -1.14 -8.32
CA HIS A 23 3.37 -0.63 -7.75
C HIS A 23 3.80 0.67 -8.45
N SER A 24 3.88 0.68 -9.79
CA SER A 24 4.28 1.88 -10.54
C SER A 24 3.36 3.06 -10.31
N LEU A 25 2.04 2.83 -10.31
CA LEU A 25 1.06 3.87 -10.06
C LEU A 25 1.21 4.47 -8.65
N VAL A 26 1.31 3.63 -7.63
CA VAL A 26 1.47 4.10 -6.24
C VAL A 26 2.78 4.86 -6.09
N SER A 27 3.89 4.36 -6.65
CA SER A 27 5.19 5.05 -6.63
C SER A 27 5.13 6.44 -7.25
N GLU A 28 4.33 6.65 -8.30
CA GLU A 28 4.16 7.97 -8.91
C GLU A 28 3.25 8.86 -8.06
N MET A 29 2.11 8.35 -7.60
CA MET A 29 1.13 9.10 -6.81
C MET A 29 1.75 9.68 -5.53
N ILE A 30 2.57 8.90 -4.80
CA ILE A 30 3.13 9.35 -3.51
C ILE A 30 4.16 10.48 -3.63
N LYS A 31 4.61 10.81 -4.86
CA LYS A 31 5.47 11.98 -5.10
C LYS A 31 4.72 13.30 -4.91
N HIS A 32 3.40 13.30 -5.09
CA HIS A 32 2.52 14.44 -4.87
C HIS A 32 2.33 14.73 -3.38
N LYS A 33 3.06 15.70 -2.83
CA LYS A 33 3.13 16.00 -1.39
C LYS A 33 1.91 16.77 -0.86
N GLU A 34 1.08 17.30 -1.74
CA GLU A 34 -0.20 17.95 -1.45
C GLU A 34 -1.31 16.97 -1.01
N HIS A 35 -1.03 15.66 -1.03
CA HIS A 35 -1.95 14.60 -0.65
C HIS A 35 -1.39 13.72 0.47
N GLU A 36 -2.25 13.28 1.38
CA GLU A 36 -1.93 12.30 2.42
C GLU A 36 -2.35 10.91 1.91
N PHE A 37 -1.42 9.98 1.86
CA PHE A 37 -1.67 8.61 1.39
C PHE A 37 -1.72 7.65 2.58
N VAL A 38 -2.81 6.90 2.67
CA VAL A 38 -2.95 5.82 3.65
C VAL A 38 -2.79 4.50 2.92
N LEU A 39 -1.59 3.91 3.00
CA LEU A 39 -1.31 2.61 2.42
C LEU A 39 -1.77 1.54 3.40
N PHE A 40 -2.68 0.67 2.97
CA PHE A 40 -3.19 -0.39 3.82
C PHE A 40 -3.08 -1.75 3.19
N LEU A 41 -2.87 -2.74 4.05
CA LEU A 41 -2.79 -4.14 3.69
C LEU A 41 -3.35 -4.99 4.84
N SER A 42 -3.98 -6.10 4.47
CA SER A 42 -4.42 -7.11 5.42
C SER A 42 -3.74 -8.44 5.17
N GLY A 43 -3.32 -9.14 6.23
CA GLY A 43 -2.69 -10.45 6.12
C GLY A 43 -1.73 -10.76 7.27
N SER A 44 -0.68 -11.53 6.99
CA SER A 44 0.39 -11.79 7.94
C SER A 44 1.42 -10.65 7.92
N LYS A 45 1.59 -9.94 9.04
CA LYS A 45 2.51 -8.79 9.11
C LYS A 45 3.96 -9.18 8.83
N SER A 46 4.38 -10.35 9.33
CA SER A 46 5.74 -10.86 9.12
C SER A 46 6.02 -11.23 7.66
N GLU A 47 4.98 -11.60 6.92
CA GLU A 47 5.11 -12.00 5.52
C GLU A 47 5.12 -10.78 4.59
N TYR A 48 4.29 -9.78 4.86
CA TYR A 48 3.99 -8.71 3.90
C TYR A 48 4.52 -7.33 4.29
N SER A 49 5.30 -7.20 5.37
CA SER A 49 5.90 -5.92 5.75
C SER A 49 6.78 -5.33 4.66
N HIS A 50 7.49 -6.18 3.91
CA HIS A 50 8.37 -5.76 2.83
C HIS A 50 7.63 -4.96 1.73
N ILE A 51 6.37 -5.29 1.43
CA ILE A 51 5.54 -4.56 0.46
C ILE A 51 5.31 -3.11 0.89
N MET A 52 5.18 -2.88 2.20
CA MET A 52 5.01 -1.53 2.73
C MET A 52 6.31 -0.75 2.66
N ASP A 53 7.46 -1.41 2.78
CA ASP A 53 8.77 -0.78 2.83
C ASP A 53 9.20 -0.21 1.46
N ASP A 54 8.66 -0.74 0.37
CA ASP A 54 8.83 -0.22 -1.00
C ASP A 54 8.33 1.23 -1.16
N PHE A 55 7.45 1.69 -0.26
CA PHE A 55 6.89 3.03 -0.30
C PHE A 55 7.33 3.86 0.92
N SER A 56 7.89 5.04 0.68
CA SER A 56 8.32 5.95 1.75
C SER A 56 8.06 7.41 1.39
N GLY A 57 7.82 8.22 2.41
CA GLY A 57 7.53 9.65 2.24
C GLY A 57 6.86 10.24 3.47
N ALA A 58 7.11 11.53 3.72
CA ALA A 58 6.53 12.25 4.85
C ALA A 58 4.99 12.34 4.82
N ASN A 59 4.40 12.17 3.64
CA ASN A 59 2.96 12.21 3.39
C ASN A 59 2.31 10.82 3.34
N ILE A 60 2.99 9.78 3.83
CA ILE A 60 2.54 8.39 3.80
C ILE A 60 2.28 7.87 5.21
N LYS A 61 1.08 7.32 5.43
CA LYS A 61 0.71 6.56 6.62
C LYS A 61 0.54 5.09 6.23
N LYS A 62 1.29 4.21 6.89
CA LYS A 62 1.21 2.75 6.68
C LYS A 62 0.30 2.13 7.73
N VAL A 63 -0.66 1.33 7.29
CA VAL A 63 -1.65 0.70 8.15
C VAL A 63 -1.72 -0.79 7.84
N PHE A 64 -1.56 -1.62 8.86
CA PHE A 64 -1.62 -3.07 8.70
C PHE A 64 -2.76 -3.63 9.53
N TRP A 65 -3.72 -4.31 8.89
CA TRP A 65 -4.87 -4.90 9.56
C TRP A 65 -4.77 -6.42 9.59
N LYS A 66 -4.97 -7.04 10.75
CA LYS A 66 -4.99 -8.50 10.85
C LYS A 66 -6.22 -9.12 10.16
N VAL A 67 -7.31 -8.36 10.06
CA VAL A 67 -8.58 -8.79 9.45
C VAL A 67 -9.02 -7.73 8.45
N PRO A 68 -9.28 -8.09 7.17
CA PRO A 68 -9.83 -7.15 6.20
C PRO A 68 -11.24 -6.71 6.64
N ASN A 69 -11.54 -5.41 6.52
CA ASN A 69 -12.88 -4.84 6.73
C ASN A 69 -13.46 -4.98 8.15
N ARG A 70 -12.70 -4.64 9.20
CA ARG A 70 -13.33 -4.37 10.49
C ARG A 70 -14.04 -3.01 10.42
N ILE A 71 -15.30 -3.02 9.97
CA ILE A 71 -16.22 -1.89 10.17
C ILE A 71 -16.39 -1.79 11.69
N LEU A 72 -15.82 -0.73 12.27
CA LEU A 72 -16.13 -0.29 13.63
C LEU A 72 -17.19 0.80 13.54
#